data_AF-A0A7D7VQC9-F1
#
_entry.id   AF-A0A7D7VQC9-F1
#
_cell.length_a   1.000
_cell.length_b   1.000
_cell.length_c   1.000
_cell.angle_alpha   90.00
_cell.angle_beta   90.00
_cell.angle_gamma   90.00
#
_symmetry.space_group_name_H-M   'P 1'
#
loop_
_entity.id
_entity.type
_entity.pdbx_description
1 polymer ?
#
loop_
_entity_poly.entity_id
_entity_poly.type
_entity_poly.pdbx_seq_one_letter_code
_entity_poly.pdbx_strand_id
1 'polypeptide(L)'
;MDLKKRLVRSYSEKETQFTKRMAMPSDKDILFEKVQGLFQKSQSISEFEKLLSKAEIKTYHINNKLCGVYYKKRRYRLKRSLGIDPEHLLLKDKTLERIKSLSEIIDEREQDLSKGYDLEF
;
A
#
# COMPACT_ATOMS: atom_id res chain seq x y z
N MET A 1 -15.41 -17.39 15.62
CA MET A 1 -15.45 -16.74 14.30
C MET A 1 -15.74 -15.26 14.50
N ASP A 2 -15.17 -14.42 13.64
CA ASP A 2 -15.37 -12.98 13.48
C ASP A 2 -14.53 -12.00 14.33
N LEU A 3 -13.26 -11.88 13.93
CA LEU A 3 -12.36 -10.75 14.19
C LEU A 3 -12.72 -9.46 13.41
N LYS A 4 -13.92 -9.33 12.84
CA LYS A 4 -14.39 -8.11 12.15
C LYS A 4 -14.84 -7.01 13.12
N LYS A 5 -14.22 -6.89 14.30
CA LYS A 5 -14.48 -5.80 15.24
C LYS A 5 -13.77 -4.52 14.78
N ARG A 6 -14.56 -3.72 14.05
CA ARG A 6 -14.66 -2.25 14.17
C ARG A 6 -13.35 -1.46 14.04
N LEU A 7 -12.93 -1.24 12.79
CA LEU A 7 -12.56 0.14 12.43
C LEU A 7 -13.85 0.96 12.49
N VAL A 8 -14.02 1.77 13.53
CA VAL A 8 -15.16 2.70 13.66
C VAL A 8 -14.99 3.77 12.59
N ARG A 9 -15.53 3.48 11.41
CA ARG A 9 -15.64 4.42 10.29
C ARG A 9 -16.61 5.53 10.74
N SER A 10 -16.13 6.77 10.87
CA SER A 10 -16.99 7.93 11.10
C SER A 10 -17.76 8.25 9.80
N TYR A 11 -18.75 7.42 9.47
CA TYR A 11 -19.74 7.78 8.48
C TYR A 11 -20.69 8.82 9.08
N SER A 12 -21.08 9.81 8.29
CA SER A 12 -22.20 10.68 8.68
C SER A 12 -23.46 9.83 8.80
N GLU A 13 -24.29 10.06 9.82
CA GLU A 13 -25.55 9.29 10.06
C GLU A 13 -26.47 9.26 8.84
N LYS A 14 -26.38 10.28 7.98
CA LYS A 14 -27.12 10.34 6.72
C LYS A 14 -26.63 9.34 5.66
N GLU A 15 -25.31 9.09 5.59
CA GLU A 15 -24.74 8.10 4.66
C GLU A 15 -25.09 6.66 5.07
N THR A 16 -25.09 6.39 6.38
CA THR A 16 -25.47 5.05 6.91
C THR A 16 -26.95 4.75 6.74
N GLN A 17 -27.83 5.76 6.82
CA GLN A 17 -29.25 5.58 6.52
C GLN A 17 -29.53 5.37 5.03
N PHE A 18 -28.80 6.05 4.14
CA PHE A 18 -28.98 5.91 2.69
C PHE A 18 -28.50 4.55 2.17
N THR A 19 -27.33 4.10 2.63
CA THR A 19 -26.75 2.79 2.25
C THR A 19 -27.59 1.60 2.73
N LYS A 20 -28.16 1.68 3.95
CA LYS A 20 -29.09 0.67 4.48
C LYS A 20 -30.39 0.53 3.65
N ARG A 21 -30.81 1.59 2.96
CA ARG A 21 -32.08 1.58 2.20
C ARG A 21 -31.93 1.16 0.74
N MET A 22 -30.75 1.32 0.13
CA MET A 22 -30.60 1.16 -1.33
C MET A 22 -29.60 0.09 -1.77
N ALA A 23 -28.82 -0.52 -0.87
CA ALA A 23 -27.81 -1.55 -1.17
C ALA A 23 -26.83 -1.19 -2.32
N MET A 24 -26.70 0.10 -2.66
CA MET A 24 -25.75 0.57 -3.66
C MET A 24 -24.46 1.02 -2.96
N PRO A 25 -23.29 0.51 -3.38
CA PRO A 25 -22.02 0.99 -2.85
C PRO A 25 -21.84 2.47 -3.21
N SER A 26 -21.44 3.28 -2.24
CA SER A 26 -21.12 4.68 -2.51
C SER A 26 -19.94 4.76 -3.47
N ASP A 27 -19.83 5.83 -4.25
CA ASP A 27 -18.64 6.14 -5.04
C ASP A 27 -17.35 6.03 -4.20
N LYS A 28 -17.44 6.36 -2.92
CA LYS A 28 -16.34 6.24 -1.95
C LYS A 28 -16.01 4.77 -1.64
N ASP A 29 -17.01 3.91 -1.55
CA ASP A 29 -16.81 2.48 -1.25
C ASP A 29 -16.19 1.77 -2.46
N ILE A 30 -16.65 2.10 -3.68
CA ILE A 30 -16.05 1.60 -4.93
C ILE A 30 -14.58 2.03 -5.02
N LEU A 31 -14.30 3.30 -4.72
CA LEU A 31 -12.92 3.81 -4.68
C LEU A 31 -12.09 3.08 -3.61
N PHE A 32 -12.65 2.86 -2.43
CA PHE A 32 -11.98 2.17 -1.34
C PHE A 32 -11.60 0.75 -1.73
N GLU A 33 -12.51 -0.04 -2.30
CA GLU A 33 -12.21 -1.42 -2.71
C GLU A 33 -11.11 -1.47 -3.78
N LYS A 34 -11.17 -0.57 -4.76
CA LYS A 34 -10.12 -0.45 -5.78
C LYS A 34 -8.77 -0.12 -5.16
N VAL A 35 -8.70 0.95 -4.36
CA VAL A 35 -7.44 1.41 -3.77
C VAL A 35 -6.91 0.40 -2.75
N GLN A 36 -7.77 -0.25 -1.98
CA GLN A 36 -7.38 -1.30 -1.03
C GLN A 36 -6.83 -2.53 -1.76
N GLY A 37 -7.45 -2.95 -2.86
CA GLY A 37 -6.95 -4.05 -3.68
C GLY A 37 -5.57 -3.76 -4.27
N LEU A 38 -5.33 -2.53 -4.74
CA LEU A 38 -4.01 -2.10 -5.21
C LEU A 38 -2.99 -2.04 -4.07
N PHE A 39 -3.40 -1.56 -2.89
CA PHE A 39 -2.55 -1.46 -1.71
C PHE A 39 -2.08 -2.82 -1.19
N GLN A 40 -2.96 -3.83 -1.24
CA GLN A 40 -2.60 -5.20 -0.87
C GLN A 40 -1.61 -5.83 -1.85
N LYS A 41 -1.72 -5.51 -3.14
CA LYS A 41 -0.81 -5.98 -4.18
C LYS A 41 0.55 -5.29 -4.14
N SER A 42 0.59 -4.02 -3.73
CA SER A 42 1.84 -3.28 -3.61
C SER A 42 2.68 -3.75 -2.42
N GLN A 43 3.97 -3.88 -2.68
CA GLN A 43 4.98 -4.06 -1.64
C GLN A 43 5.69 -2.76 -1.28
N SER A 44 5.72 -1.78 -2.19
CA SER A 44 6.35 -0.47 -1.98
C SER A 44 5.42 0.71 -2.20
N ILE A 45 5.78 1.88 -1.67
CA ILE A 45 5.07 3.13 -2.02
C ILE A 45 5.20 3.42 -3.52
N SER A 46 6.39 3.25 -4.09
CA SER A 46 6.63 3.50 -5.51
C SER A 46 5.78 2.61 -6.41
N GLU A 47 5.70 1.31 -6.08
CA GLU A 47 4.84 0.37 -6.78
C GLU A 47 3.36 0.71 -6.61
N PHE A 48 2.95 1.11 -5.41
CA PHE A 48 1.58 1.53 -5.15
C PHE A 48 1.19 2.74 -6.00
N GLU A 49 2.07 3.74 -6.13
CA GLU A 49 1.85 4.89 -7.01
C GLU A 49 1.78 4.50 -8.49
N LYS A 50 2.64 3.60 -8.96
CA LYS A 50 2.58 3.06 -10.32
C LYS A 50 1.24 2.35 -10.59
N LEU A 51 0.78 1.54 -9.63
CA LEU A 51 -0.50 0.83 -9.70
C LEU A 51 -1.69 1.80 -9.72
N LEU A 52 -1.65 2.86 -8.91
CA LEU A 52 -2.67 3.91 -8.93
C LEU A 52 -2.69 4.66 -10.26
N SER A 53 -1.52 4.99 -10.81
CA SER A 53 -1.41 5.62 -12.13
C SER A 53 -1.95 4.72 -13.23
N LYS A 54 -1.67 3.41 -13.17
CA LYS A 54 -2.19 2.41 -14.12
C LYS A 54 -3.71 2.25 -14.03
N ALA A 55 -4.28 2.47 -12.85
CA ALA A 55 -5.72 2.46 -12.63
C ALA A 55 -6.40 3.82 -12.94
N GLU A 56 -5.67 4.77 -13.53
CA GLU A 56 -6.13 6.13 -13.85
C GLU A 56 -6.57 6.95 -12.62
N ILE A 57 -6.05 6.60 -11.44
CA ILE A 57 -6.34 7.30 -10.19
C ILE A 57 -5.25 8.33 -9.93
N LYS A 58 -5.62 9.62 -9.99
CA LYS A 58 -4.69 10.72 -9.71
C LYS A 58 -4.33 10.74 -8.22
N THR A 59 -3.04 10.78 -7.92
CA THR A 59 -2.51 10.91 -6.55
C THR A 59 -2.23 12.37 -6.21
N TYR A 60 -2.10 12.66 -4.91
CA TYR A 60 -1.51 13.92 -4.46
C TYR A 60 -0.64 13.72 -3.23
N HIS A 61 0.35 14.59 -3.13
CA HIS A 61 1.41 14.52 -2.15
C HIS A 61 1.36 15.73 -1.23
N ILE A 62 1.73 15.52 0.02
CA ILE A 62 1.97 16.58 1.00
C ILE A 62 3.36 16.32 1.59
N ASN A 63 4.24 17.32 1.54
CA ASN A 63 5.63 17.21 2.01
C ASN A 63 6.36 16.01 1.39
N ASN A 64 6.24 15.82 0.06
CA ASN A 64 6.77 14.68 -0.69
C ASN A 64 6.28 13.29 -0.24
N LYS A 65 5.22 13.21 0.58
CA LYS A 65 4.61 11.95 1.01
C LYS A 65 3.26 11.76 0.33
N LEU A 66 3.00 10.55 -0.14
CA LEU A 66 1.70 10.16 -0.69
C LEU A 66 0.62 10.30 0.39
N CYS A 67 -0.29 11.27 0.22
CA CYS A 67 -1.30 11.59 1.23
C CYS A 67 -2.69 11.10 0.83
N GLY A 68 -2.98 11.05 -0.47
CA GLY A 68 -4.31 10.70 -0.94
C GLY A 68 -4.45 10.60 -2.44
N VAL A 69 -5.69 10.42 -2.85
CA VAL A 69 -6.11 10.31 -4.25
C VAL A 69 -7.24 11.28 -4.56
N TYR A 70 -7.29 11.71 -5.81
CA TYR A 70 -8.42 12.39 -6.40
C TYR A 70 -9.31 11.37 -7.09
N TYR A 71 -10.61 11.46 -6.82
CA TYR A 71 -11.61 10.66 -7.52
C TYR A 71 -12.77 11.55 -7.94
N LYS A 72 -13.09 11.50 -9.24
CA LYS A 72 -14.02 12.42 -9.92
C LYS A 72 -13.60 13.89 -9.72
N LYS A 73 -14.14 14.55 -8.69
CA LYS A 73 -13.89 15.96 -8.34
C LYS A 73 -13.56 16.17 -6.86
N ARG A 74 -13.39 15.08 -6.09
CA ARG A 74 -13.17 15.14 -4.64
C ARG A 74 -11.81 14.56 -4.28
N ARG A 75 -11.23 15.13 -3.23
CA ARG A 75 -9.96 14.70 -2.65
C ARG A 75 -10.23 13.75 -1.49
N TYR A 76 -9.68 12.54 -1.56
CA TYR A 76 -9.78 11.53 -0.52
C TYR A 76 -8.40 11.31 0.12
N ARG A 77 -8.30 11.42 1.44
CA ARG A 77 -7.07 11.10 2.18
C ARG A 77 -6.98 9.59 2.40
N LEU A 78 -5.81 8.99 2.19
CA LEU A 78 -5.61 7.56 2.37
C LEU A 78 -5.95 7.15 3.81
N LYS A 79 -5.29 7.74 4.81
CA LYS A 79 -5.47 7.41 6.23
C LYS A 79 -6.85 7.81 6.78
N ARG A 80 -7.30 9.05 6.49
CA ARG A 80 -8.54 9.61 7.10
C ARG A 80 -9.83 9.27 6.35
N SER A 81 -9.80 9.25 5.03
CA SER A 81 -11.01 9.04 4.22
C SER A 81 -11.17 7.58 3.79
N LEU A 82 -10.07 6.94 3.41
CA LEU A 82 -10.05 5.55 2.94
C LEU A 82 -9.64 4.56 4.04
N GLY A 83 -9.06 5.00 5.17
CA GLY A 83 -8.60 4.10 6.23
C GLY A 83 -7.40 3.23 5.83
N ILE A 84 -6.67 3.62 4.79
CA ILE A 84 -5.47 2.93 4.30
C ILE A 84 -4.27 3.69 4.83
N ASP A 85 -3.42 3.04 5.63
CA ASP A 85 -2.24 3.68 6.18
C ASP A 85 -1.01 3.42 5.28
N PRO A 86 -0.50 4.43 4.56
CA PRO A 86 0.68 4.28 3.71
C PRO A 86 1.94 3.93 4.50
N GLU A 87 1.96 4.16 5.81
CA GLU A 87 3.08 3.78 6.67
C GLU A 87 3.35 2.27 6.64
N HIS A 88 2.34 1.42 6.44
CA HIS A 88 2.57 -0.03 6.33
C HIS A 88 3.39 -0.41 5.09
N LEU A 89 3.32 0.36 4.00
CA LEU A 89 4.16 0.12 2.82
C LEU A 89 5.61 0.51 3.08
N LEU A 90 5.86 1.57 3.88
CA LEU A 90 7.22 1.92 4.30
C LEU A 90 7.89 0.80 5.10
N LEU A 91 7.13 0.09 5.93
CA LEU A 91 7.66 -1.07 6.65
C LEU A 91 8.05 -2.19 5.69
N LYS A 92 7.20 -2.49 4.70
CA LYS A 92 7.49 -3.50 3.67
C LYS A 92 8.73 -3.16 2.85
N ASP A 93 8.88 -1.89 2.49
CA ASP A 93 10.06 -1.37 1.77
C ASP A 93 11.35 -1.63 2.55
N LYS A 94 11.39 -1.27 3.83
CA LYS A 94 12.57 -1.50 4.68
C LYS A 94 12.90 -2.98 4.85
N THR A 95 11.89 -3.85 4.93
CA THR A 95 12.14 -5.30 4.99
C THR A 95 12.70 -5.83 3.68
N LEU A 96 12.25 -5.34 2.53
CA LEU A 96 12.80 -5.73 1.23
C LEU A 96 14.24 -5.28 1.07
N GLU A 97 14.56 -4.02 1.43
CA GLU A 97 15.94 -3.52 1.42
C GLU A 97 16.86 -4.36 2.29
N ARG A 98 16.39 -4.74 3.49
CA ARG A 98 17.16 -5.61 4.39
C ARG A 98 17.43 -6.98 3.78
N ILE A 99 16.42 -7.63 3.21
CA ILE A 99 16.58 -8.94 2.57
C ILE A 99 17.61 -8.85 1.44
N LYS A 100 17.53 -7.80 0.62
CA LYS A 100 18.46 -7.57 -0.48
C LYS A 100 19.90 -7.38 0.00
N SER A 101 20.10 -6.59 1.06
CA SER A 101 21.44 -6.42 1.64
C SER A 101 22.01 -7.74 2.20
N LEU A 102 21.16 -8.60 2.76
CA LEU A 102 21.58 -9.90 3.28
C LEU A 102 21.95 -10.86 2.15
N SER A 103 21.21 -10.88 1.04
CA SER A 103 21.58 -11.71 -0.12
C SER A 103 22.91 -11.27 -0.72
N GLU A 104 23.14 -9.96 -0.84
CA GLU A 104 24.41 -9.43 -1.37
C GLU A 104 25.61 -9.88 -0.50
N ILE A 105 25.48 -9.84 0.83
CA ILE A 105 26.53 -10.32 1.75
C ILE A 105 26.77 -11.83 1.62
N ILE A 106 25.71 -12.62 1.40
CA ILE A 106 25.83 -14.08 1.22
C ILE A 106 26.56 -14.36 -0.10
N ASP A 107 26.16 -13.69 -1.18
CA ASP A 107 26.76 -13.85 -2.51
C ASP A 107 28.25 -13.45 -2.50
N GLU A 108 28.61 -12.36 -1.83
CA GLU A 108 30.01 -11.95 -1.63
C GLU A 108 30.80 -13.03 -0.89
N ARG A 109 30.24 -13.58 0.18
CA ARG A 109 30.89 -14.63 0.98
C ARG A 109 31.07 -15.92 0.18
N GLU A 110 30.09 -16.31 -0.64
CA GLU A 110 30.21 -17.48 -1.53
C GLU A 110 31.28 -17.28 -2.60
N GLN A 111 31.40 -16.08 -3.16
CA GLN A 111 32.47 -15.75 -4.11
C GLN A 111 33.86 -15.75 -3.48
N ASP A 112 33.98 -15.27 -2.24
CA ASP A 112 35.25 -15.30 -1.51
C ASP A 112 35.65 -16.74 -1.17
N LEU A 113 34.68 -17.58 -0.79
CA LEU A 113 34.89 -19.01 -0.58
C LEU A 113 35.32 -19.71 -1.88
N SER A 114 34.68 -19.42 -3.02
CA SER A 114 35.04 -20.06 -4.30
C SER A 114 36.45 -19.68 -4.76
N LYS A 115 36.87 -18.42 -4.57
CA LYS A 115 38.23 -17.96 -4.92
C LYS A 115 39.32 -18.57 -4.05
N GLY A 116 39.00 -18.94 -2.81
CA GLY A 116 39.96 -19.57 -1.89
C GLY A 116 40.37 -20.99 -2.30
N TYR A 117 39.55 -21.71 -3.06
CA TYR A 117 39.84 -23.08 -3.52
C TYR A 117 40.69 -23.15 -4.80
N ASP A 118 40.86 -22.05 -5.54
CA ASP A 118 41.62 -22.02 -6.80
C ASP A 118 43.14 -21.77 -6.61
N LEU A 119 43.60 -21.56 -5.37
CA LEU A 119 44.99 -21.19 -5.04
C LEU A 119 45.84 -22.33 -4.44
N GLU A 120 45.32 -23.55 -4.37
CA GLU A 120 46.13 -24.72 -3.99
C GLU A 120 46.53 -25.54 -5.23
N PHE A 121 47.66 -25.18 -5.85
CA PHE A 121 48.44 -26.02 -6.78
C PHE A 121 49.94 -25.79 -6.60
#